data_AF-A0A378VYC7-F1
#
_entry.id   AF-A0A378VYC7-F1
#
_cell.length_a   1.000
_cell.length_b   1.000
_cell.length_c   1.000
_cell.angle_alpha   90.00
_cell.angle_beta   90.00
_cell.angle_gamma   90.00
#
_symmetry.space_group_name_H-M   'P 1'
#
loop_
_entity.id
_entity.type
_entity.pdbx_description
1 polymer ?
#
loop_
_entity_poly.entity_id
_entity_poly.type
_entity_poly.pdbx_seq_one_letter_code
_entity_poly.pdbx_strand_id
1 'polypeptide(L)'
;MEKHQVERIILVRPAVEAGEKLGFLPGDLTQKVDPYLRPLYDALYDLMGFDRVTKLIEKGLIEIAPLAYMRGRTLNGAYIILDEAQNTTPEQMKMFLTRIGFGAKAVITGDTSQIDLPKTSNRD
;
A
#
# COMPACT_ATOMS: atom_id res chain seq x y z
N MET A 1 -15.80 27.76 0.08
CA MET A 1 -14.75 26.84 -0.40
C MET A 1 -14.97 25.52 0.31
N GLU A 2 -15.53 24.52 -0.38
CA GLU A 2 -15.78 23.20 0.19
C GLU A 2 -14.44 22.55 0.57
N LYS A 3 -14.30 22.21 1.85
CA LYS A 3 -13.24 21.32 2.31
C LYS A 3 -13.37 20.06 1.44
N HIS A 4 -12.37 19.75 0.63
CA HIS A 4 -12.30 18.47 -0.04
C HIS A 4 -12.24 17.40 1.06
N GLN A 5 -13.42 16.91 1.47
CA GLN A 5 -13.54 15.84 2.42
C GLN A 5 -13.10 14.59 1.67
N VAL A 6 -11.91 14.11 2.02
CA VAL A 6 -11.46 12.77 1.66
C VAL A 6 -12.54 11.79 2.11
N GLU A 7 -13.04 10.98 1.18
CA GLU A 7 -14.11 10.01 1.43
C GLU A 7 -13.58 8.73 2.07
N ARG A 8 -12.31 8.39 1.78
CA ARG A 8 -11.63 7.20 2.31
C ARG A 8 -10.10 7.32 2.29
N ILE A 9 -9.45 6.55 3.15
CA ILE A 9 -8.00 6.38 3.19
C ILE A 9 -7.64 5.04 2.57
N ILE A 10 -6.63 5.01 1.70
CA ILE A 10 -6.09 3.78 1.10
C ILE A 10 -4.61 3.70 1.44
N LEU A 11 -4.24 2.72 2.27
CA LEU A 11 -2.86 2.41 2.59
C LEU A 11 -2.37 1.30 1.67
N VAL A 12 -1.28 1.58 0.96
CA VAL A 12 -0.71 0.71 -0.06
C VAL A 12 0.74 0.43 0.31
N ARG A 13 1.15 -0.83 0.25
CA ARG A 13 2.55 -1.25 0.46
C ARG A 13 2.97 -2.23 -0.65
N PRO A 14 4.16 -2.10 -1.24
CA PRO A 14 4.67 -3.12 -2.16
C PRO A 14 4.93 -4.41 -1.39
N ALA A 15 4.48 -5.53 -1.94
CA ALA A 15 4.92 -6.83 -1.46
C ALA A 15 6.37 -7.02 -1.93
N VAL A 16 7.31 -7.08 -0.99
CA VAL A 16 8.71 -7.35 -1.28
C VAL A 16 8.97 -8.78 -0.91
N GLU A 17 9.48 -9.58 -1.84
CA GLU A 17 9.94 -10.93 -1.52
C GLU A 17 11.22 -10.79 -0.67
N ALA A 18 11.06 -10.70 0.65
CA ALA A 18 12.16 -10.63 1.61
C ALA A 18 12.86 -12.02 1.70
N GLY A 19 13.54 -12.41 0.63
CA GLY A 19 14.26 -13.68 0.51
C GLY A 19 13.39 -14.91 0.24
N GLU A 20 12.10 -14.89 0.58
CA GLU A 20 11.14 -15.95 0.23
C GLU A 20 10.20 -15.49 -0.88
N LYS A 21 10.18 -16.24 -1.99
CA LYS A 21 9.23 -16.00 -3.08
C LYS A 21 7.80 -16.15 -2.53
N LEU A 22 6.90 -15.22 -2.86
CA LEU A 22 5.51 -15.21 -2.37
C LEU A 22 4.78 -16.55 -2.66
N GLY A 23 5.23 -17.27 -3.70
CA GLY A 23 4.76 -18.60 -4.06
C GLY A 23 4.99 -19.70 -3.00
N PHE A 24 5.93 -19.55 -2.07
CA PHE A 24 6.38 -20.63 -1.16
C PHE A 24 5.79 -20.57 0.25
N LEU A 25 5.18 -19.44 0.65
CA LEU A 25 4.43 -19.39 1.90
C LEU A 25 3.20 -20.31 1.80
N PRO A 26 2.90 -21.15 2.80
CA PRO A 26 1.67 -21.94 2.83
C PRO A 26 0.45 -21.04 3.08
N GLY A 27 -0.70 -21.34 2.46
CA GLY A 27 -1.95 -20.60 2.69
C GLY A 27 -2.54 -19.93 1.44
N ASP A 28 -3.69 -19.29 1.62
CA ASP A 28 -4.34 -18.50 0.57
C ASP A 28 -3.58 -17.19 0.27
N LEU A 29 -3.93 -16.51 -0.82
CA LEU A 29 -3.24 -15.28 -1.23
C LEU A 29 -3.30 -14.19 -0.14
N THR A 30 -4.35 -14.17 0.67
CA THR A 30 -4.53 -13.23 1.77
C THR A 30 -3.51 -13.52 2.88
N GLN A 31 -3.40 -14.78 3.31
CA GLN A 31 -2.44 -15.23 4.34
C GLN A 31 -0.98 -14.96 3.96
N LYS A 32 -0.66 -14.94 2.67
CA LYS A 32 0.68 -14.64 2.17
C LYS A 32 1.03 -13.15 2.19
N VAL A 33 0.03 -12.29 2.02
CA VAL A 33 0.20 -10.83 1.93
C VAL A 33 0.10 -10.19 3.31
N ASP A 34 -0.64 -10.81 4.23
CA ASP A 34 -0.91 -10.30 5.58
C ASP A 34 0.37 -9.90 6.38
N PRO A 35 1.47 -10.67 6.37
CA PRO A 35 2.70 -10.29 7.09
C PRO A 35 3.27 -8.93 6.65
N TYR A 36 3.15 -8.58 5.37
CA TYR A 36 3.66 -7.32 4.83
C TYR A 36 2.77 -6.13 5.15
N LEU A 37 1.47 -6.36 5.32
CA LEU A 37 0.50 -5.33 5.67
C LEU A 37 0.39 -5.14 7.18
N ARG A 38 0.84 -6.11 7.97
CA ARG A 38 0.77 -6.10 9.43
C ARG A 38 1.28 -4.79 10.08
N PRO A 39 2.42 -4.19 9.67
CA PRO A 39 2.86 -2.91 10.25
C PRO A 39 1.85 -1.77 10.06
N LEU A 40 1.11 -1.75 8.94
CA LEU A 40 0.08 -0.76 8.68
C LEU A 40 -1.14 -0.97 9.60
N TYR A 41 -1.53 -2.22 9.83
CA TYR A 41 -2.58 -2.55 10.79
C TYR A 41 -2.20 -2.13 12.20
N ASP A 42 -1.00 -2.51 12.66
CA ASP A 42 -0.51 -2.19 14.00
C ASP A 42 -0.46 -0.68 14.21
N ALA A 43 0.07 0.10 13.25
CA ALA A 43 0.10 1.55 13.33
C ALA A 43 -1.30 2.18 13.41
N LEU A 44 -2.28 1.67 12.67
CA LEU A 44 -3.66 2.14 12.77
C LEU A 44 -4.29 1.79 14.12
N TYR A 45 -4.05 0.58 14.62
CA TYR A 45 -4.55 0.13 15.91
C TYR A 45 -3.99 0.97 17.05
N ASP A 46 -2.71 1.32 17.00
CA ASP A 46 -2.07 2.20 17.99
C ASP A 46 -2.64 3.63 17.96
N LEU A 47 -2.94 4.16 16.77
CA LEU A 47 -3.47 5.53 16.62
C LEU A 47 -4.95 5.68 16.97
N MET A 48 -5.76 4.66 16.69
CA MET A 48 -7.22 4.77 16.70
C MET A 48 -7.95 3.73 17.56
N GLY A 49 -7.24 2.70 18.01
CA GLY A 49 -7.79 1.53 18.70
C GLY A 49 -8.37 0.48 17.74
N PHE A 50 -8.20 -0.80 18.10
CA PHE A 50 -8.63 -1.96 17.32
C PHE A 50 -10.08 -1.88 16.83
N ASP A 51 -11.03 -1.71 17.77
CA ASP A 51 -12.47 -1.72 17.46
C ASP A 51 -12.87 -0.64 16.44
N ARG A 52 -12.23 0.52 16.51
CA ARG A 52 -12.53 1.63 15.61
C ARG A 52 -11.98 1.35 14.21
N VAL A 53 -10.74 0.87 14.11
CA VAL A 53 -10.11 0.55 12.83
C VAL A 53 -10.91 -0.55 12.11
N THR A 54 -11.26 -1.63 12.81
CA THR A 54 -12.06 -2.73 12.25
C THR A 54 -13.37 -2.21 11.67
N LYS A 55 -14.11 -1.38 12.41
CA LYS A 55 -15.36 -0.76 11.91
C LYS A 55 -15.15 0.14 10.68
N LEU A 56 -14.02 0.84 10.59
CA LEU A 56 -13.72 1.71 9.45
C LEU A 56 -13.33 0.89 8.20
N ILE A 57 -12.62 -0.22 8.40
CA ILE A 57 -12.28 -1.17 7.34
C ILE A 57 -13.53 -1.86 6.81
N GLU A 58 -14.40 -2.38 7.70
CA GLU A 58 -15.68 -2.99 7.32
C GLU A 58 -16.58 -2.03 6.53
N LYS A 59 -16.56 -0.74 6.86
CA LYS A 59 -17.28 0.31 6.14
C LYS A 59 -16.59 0.75 4.83
N GLY A 60 -15.39 0.25 4.54
CA GLY A 60 -14.58 0.65 3.37
C GLY A 60 -14.02 2.07 3.43
N LEU A 61 -14.01 2.70 4.63
CA LEU A 61 -13.45 4.03 4.84
C LEU A 61 -11.93 4.01 5.02
N ILE A 62 -11.39 2.88 5.48
CA ILE A 62 -9.97 2.57 5.44
C ILE A 62 -9.80 1.30 4.62
N GLU A 63 -8.91 1.34 3.64
CA GLU A 63 -8.51 0.19 2.84
C GLU A 63 -7.01 -0.03 3.04
N ILE A 64 -6.60 -1.26 3.31
CA ILE A 64 -5.18 -1.67 3.37
C ILE A 64 -4.99 -2.75 2.32
N ALA A 65 -4.09 -2.51 1.37
CA ALA A 65 -3.93 -3.40 0.23
C ALA A 65 -2.49 -3.44 -0.29
N PRO A 66 -2.08 -4.55 -0.91
CA PRO A 66 -0.78 -4.60 -1.59
C PRO A 66 -0.83 -3.74 -2.87
N LEU A 67 0.33 -3.24 -3.30
CA LEU A 67 0.46 -2.42 -4.51
C LEU A 67 -0.15 -3.06 -5.76
N ALA A 68 -0.07 -4.38 -5.89
CA ALA A 68 -0.62 -5.11 -7.03
C ALA A 68 -2.14 -4.90 -7.21
N TYR A 69 -2.88 -4.64 -6.12
CA TYR A 69 -4.33 -4.47 -6.13
C TYR A 69 -4.74 -3.09 -6.67
N MET A 70 -3.78 -2.18 -6.88
CA MET A 70 -4.04 -0.87 -7.49
C MET A 70 -4.19 -0.97 -9.01
N ARG A 71 -3.70 -2.06 -9.62
CA ARG A 71 -3.77 -2.25 -11.08
C ARG A 71 -5.21 -2.19 -11.57
N GLY A 72 -5.44 -1.41 -12.63
CA GLY A 72 -6.76 -1.29 -13.27
C GLY A 72 -7.76 -0.43 -12.49
N ARG A 73 -7.39 0.15 -11.34
CA ARG A 73 -8.27 1.04 -10.57
C ARG A 73 -8.13 2.50 -10.97
N THR A 74 -9.14 3.29 -10.63
CA THR A 74 -9.08 4.74 -10.57
C THR A 74 -9.50 5.15 -9.16
N LEU A 75 -8.61 5.83 -8.45
CA LEU A 75 -8.77 6.18 -7.05
C LEU A 75 -9.25 7.63 -6.96
N ASN A 76 -10.56 7.83 -7.03
CA ASN A 76 -11.19 9.15 -6.85
C ASN A 76 -11.48 9.41 -5.36
N GLY A 77 -11.49 10.68 -4.95
CA GLY A 77 -11.93 11.12 -3.62
C GLY A 77 -11.16 10.51 -2.44
N ALA A 78 -9.99 9.93 -2.69
CA ALA A 78 -9.25 9.13 -1.73
C ALA A 78 -7.95 9.81 -1.28
N TYR A 79 -7.57 9.60 -0.03
CA TYR A 79 -6.23 9.92 0.46
C TYR A 79 -5.42 8.63 0.46
N ILE A 80 -4.47 8.55 -0.45
CA ILE A 80 -3.70 7.33 -0.70
C ILE A 80 -2.31 7.50 -0.12
N ILE A 81 -1.83 6.52 0.63
CA ILE A 81 -0.46 6.49 1.14
C ILE A 81 0.21 5.26 0.54
N LEU A 82 1.24 5.47 -0.28
CA LEU A 82 2.14 4.41 -0.70
C LEU A 82 3.35 4.40 0.23
N ASP A 83 3.42 3.38 1.07
CA ASP A 83 4.50 3.15 2.02
C ASP A 83 5.59 2.24 1.46
N GLU A 84 6.81 2.33 1.99
CA GLU A 84 8.00 1.61 1.52
C GLU A 84 8.27 1.76 0.01
N ALA A 85 8.07 2.96 -0.53
CA ALA A 85 8.15 3.21 -1.97
C ALA A 85 9.55 2.94 -2.57
N GLN A 86 10.60 2.92 -1.75
CA GLN A 86 11.95 2.50 -2.19
C GLN A 86 11.97 1.07 -2.72
N ASN A 87 11.01 0.24 -2.31
CA ASN A 87 10.89 -1.15 -2.74
C ASN A 87 10.02 -1.32 -4.00
N THR A 88 9.74 -0.22 -4.72
CA THR A 88 9.02 -0.27 -6.00
C THR A 88 9.97 -0.20 -7.19
N THR A 89 9.58 -0.86 -8.30
CA THR A 89 10.23 -0.60 -9.60
C THR A 89 9.65 0.64 -10.28
N PRO A 90 10.36 1.28 -11.23
CA PRO A 90 9.82 2.39 -12.01
C PRO A 90 8.49 2.07 -12.70
N GLU A 91 8.31 0.84 -13.18
CA GLU A 91 7.07 0.37 -13.80
C GLU A 91 5.92 0.28 -12.78
N GLN A 92 6.20 -0.20 -11.57
CA GLN A 92 5.22 -0.27 -10.49
C GLN A 92 4.82 1.14 -10.01
N MET A 93 5.79 2.04 -9.89
CA MET A 93 5.52 3.45 -9.55
C MET A 93 4.69 4.13 -10.64
N LYS A 94 5.02 3.93 -11.92
CA LYS A 94 4.22 4.43 -13.05
C LYS A 94 2.81 3.86 -13.04
N MET A 95 2.67 2.55 -12.79
CA MET A 95 1.37 1.90 -12.65
C MET A 95 0.54 2.59 -11.56
N PHE A 96 1.12 2.81 -10.39
CA PHE A 96 0.48 3.45 -9.24
C PHE A 96 0.06 4.90 -9.51
N LEU A 97 0.98 5.74 -9.97
CA LEU A 97 0.75 7.17 -10.18
C LEU A 97 -0.41 7.41 -11.18
N THR A 98 -0.55 6.55 -12.19
CA THR A 98 -1.65 6.64 -13.16
C THR A 98 -3.01 6.21 -12.62
N ARG A 99 -3.09 5.72 -11.37
CA ARG A 99 -4.37 5.38 -10.71
C ARG A 99 -4.98 6.57 -9.97
N ILE A 100 -4.22 7.63 -9.71
CA ILE A 100 -4.68 8.79 -8.94
C ILE A 100 -5.75 9.52 -9.75
N GLY A 101 -6.97 9.55 -9.21
CA GLY A 101 -8.15 10.11 -9.86
C GLY A 101 -8.51 11.50 -9.38
N PHE A 102 -9.71 11.95 -9.73
CA PHE A 102 -10.21 13.28 -9.36
C PHE A 102 -10.44 13.38 -7.84
N GLY A 103 -10.10 14.54 -7.27
CA GLY A 103 -10.30 14.82 -5.85
C GLY A 103 -9.45 13.94 -4.90
N ALA A 104 -8.53 13.14 -5.44
CA ALA A 104 -7.65 12.31 -4.66
C ALA A 104 -6.34 13.04 -4.33
N LYS A 105 -5.72 12.63 -3.23
CA LYS A 105 -4.39 13.06 -2.84
C LYS A 105 -3.55 11.83 -2.53
N ALA A 106 -2.35 11.77 -3.10
CA ALA A 106 -1.40 10.70 -2.81
C ALA A 106 -0.21 11.25 -2.02
N VAL A 107 0.24 10.47 -1.04
CA VAL A 107 1.49 10.66 -0.31
C VAL A 107 2.33 9.42 -0.53
N ILE A 108 3.62 9.60 -0.83
CA ILE A 108 4.56 8.52 -1.11
C ILE A 108 5.66 8.62 -0.06
N THR A 109 5.84 7.57 0.73
CA THR A 109 6.83 7.48 1.80
C THR A 109 7.83 6.36 1.50
N GLY A 110 9.06 6.53 1.96
CA GLY A 110 10.10 5.52 1.81
C GLY A 110 11.44 6.02 2.35
N ASP A 111 12.34 5.07 2.63
CA ASP A 111 13.70 5.32 3.11
C ASP A 111 14.72 4.70 2.15
N THR A 112 15.47 5.53 1.44
CA THR A 112 16.46 5.07 0.44
C THR A 112 17.64 4.31 1.04
N SER A 113 17.83 4.34 2.36
CA SER A 113 18.86 3.55 3.05
C SER A 113 18.43 2.09 3.31
N GLN A 114 17.13 1.79 3.20
CA GLN A 114 16.53 0.49 3.51
C GLN A 114 15.91 -0.14 2.25
N ILE A 115 16.74 -0.43 1.26
CA ILE A 115 16.31 -1.08 0.01
C ILE A 115 16.35 -2.59 0.20
N ASP A 116 15.18 -3.22 0.15
CA ASP A 116 15.00 -4.68 0.26
C ASP A 116 15.02 -5.38 -1.11
N LEU A 117 15.06 -4.62 -2.22
CA LEU A 117 15.14 -5.16 -3.57
C LEU A 117 16.54 -5.74 -3.85
N PRO A 118 16.64 -6.93 -4.48
CA PRO A 118 17.93 -7.44 -4.93
C PRO A 118 18.54 -6.45 -5.94
N LYS A 119 19.80 -6.06 -5.73
CA LYS A 119 20.52 -5.19 -6.67
C LYS A 119 20.46 -5.83 -8.05
N THR A 120 19.85 -5.16 -9.00
CA THR A 120 19.97 -5.52 -10.42
C THR A 120 21.43 -5.30 -10.84
N SER A 121 22.25 -6.34 -10.74
CA SER A 121 23.49 -6.43 -11.49
C SER A 121 23.13 -6.64 -12.96
N ASN A 122 22.93 -5.54 -13.68
CA ASN A 122 23.32 -5.36 -15.08
C ASN A 122 22.82 -4.02 -15.58
N ARG A 123 23.74 -3.08 -15.68
CA ARG A 123 23.74 -2.07 -16.74
C ARG A 123 25.04 -2.31 -17.51
N ASP A 124 24.96 -3.14 -18.53
CA ASP A 124 25.82 -3.03 -19.71
C ASP A 124 25.32 -1.87 -20.58
#